data_AF-A0A378W250-F1
#
_entry.id   AF-A0A378W250-F1
#
_cell.length_a   1.000
_cell.length_b   1.000
_cell.length_c   1.000
_cell.angle_alpha   90.00
_cell.angle_beta   90.00
_cell.angle_gamma   90.00
#
_symmetry.space_group_name_H-M   'P 1'
#
loop_
_entity.id
_entity.type
_entity.pdbx_description
1 polymer ?
#
loop_
_entity_poly.entity_id
_entity_poly.type
_entity_poly.pdbx_seq_one_letter_code
_entity_poly.pdbx_strand_id
1 'polypeptide(L)'
;MFIYDAQKQKWLINGVLQTGNPYIGKSNGFQLVRKDWFYDEIFAGDTHSVFYEPHQNGKYFLTTIIMAQEKSMPNINTILYLID
;
A
#
# COMPACT_ATOMS: atom_id res chain seq x y z
N MET A 1 12.83 3.64 -15.62
CA MET A 1 14.24 3.34 -15.98
C MET A 1 14.70 2.14 -15.18
N PHE A 2 15.30 1.16 -15.85
CA PHE A 2 15.91 -0.01 -15.22
C PHE A 2 17.42 0.03 -15.38
N ILE A 3 18.15 -0.52 -14.41
CA ILE A 3 19.61 -0.72 -14.48
C ILE A 3 19.92 -2.19 -14.17
N TYR A 4 20.90 -2.76 -14.86
CA TYR A 4 21.40 -4.09 -14.53
C TYR A 4 22.53 -3.96 -13.51
N ASP A 5 22.34 -4.57 -12.35
CA ASP A 5 23.39 -4.72 -11.33
C ASP A 5 24.16 -6.01 -11.64
N ALA A 6 25.38 -5.88 -12.18
CA ALA A 6 26.22 -7.00 -12.56
C ALA A 6 26.73 -7.81 -11.36
N GLN A 7 26.84 -7.20 -10.17
CA GLN A 7 27.26 -7.91 -8.96
C GLN A 7 26.12 -8.78 -8.42
N LYS A 8 24.88 -8.27 -8.46
CA LYS A 8 23.68 -9.02 -8.05
C LYS A 8 23.08 -9.87 -9.16
N GLN A 9 23.58 -9.70 -10.38
CA GLN A 9 23.09 -10.31 -11.62
C GLN A 9 21.58 -10.10 -11.85
N LYS A 10 21.05 -8.91 -11.52
CA LYS A 10 19.61 -8.61 -11.55
C LYS A 10 19.33 -7.25 -12.17
N TRP A 11 18.21 -7.16 -12.87
CA TRP A 11 17.63 -5.88 -13.27
C TRP A 11 16.89 -5.25 -12.08
N LEU A 12 17.19 -3.98 -11.81
CA LEU A 12 16.59 -3.21 -10.73
C LEU A 12 15.90 -1.97 -11.31
N ILE A 13 14.78 -1.57 -10.69
CA ILE A 13 14.22 -0.25 -10.96
C ILE A 13 15.19 0.80 -10.41
N ASN A 14 15.60 1.74 -11.26
CA ASN A 14 16.58 2.77 -10.89
C ASN A 14 15.91 4.13 -10.67
N GLY A 15 14.92 4.45 -11.50
CA GLY A 15 14.20 5.71 -11.39
C GLY A 15 12.96 5.79 -12.27
N VAL A 16 12.11 6.74 -11.95
CA VAL A 16 10.89 7.08 -12.70
C VAL A 16 11.14 8.34 -13.52
N LEU A 17 10.58 8.41 -14.73
CA LEU A 17 10.73 9.59 -15.59
C LEU A 17 10.02 10.77 -14.92
N GLN A 18 10.72 11.89 -14.72
CA GLN A 18 10.17 13.07 -14.05
C GLN A 18 10.12 14.27 -14.99
N THR A 19 11.16 14.47 -15.80
CA THR A 19 11.27 15.61 -16.70
C THR A 19 11.74 15.16 -18.08
N GLY A 20 11.33 15.89 -19.11
CA GLY A 20 11.76 15.69 -20.49
C GLY A 20 11.97 17.02 -21.19
N ASN A 21 12.62 16.98 -22.35
CA ASN A 21 12.82 18.16 -23.20
C ASN A 21 11.99 18.02 -24.49
N PRO A 22 10.71 18.43 -24.49
CA PRO A 22 9.77 18.09 -25.56
C PRO A 22 10.07 18.77 -26.90
N TYR A 23 10.77 19.90 -26.91
CA TYR A 23 11.03 20.66 -28.13
C TYR A 23 12.40 20.39 -28.74
N ILE A 24 13.38 19.96 -27.94
CA ILE A 24 14.76 19.73 -28.39
C ILE A 24 15.06 18.21 -28.46
N GLY A 25 14.34 17.37 -27.73
CA GLY A 25 14.47 15.91 -27.80
C GLY A 25 15.82 15.36 -27.34
N LYS A 26 16.58 16.11 -26.54
CA LYS A 26 17.98 15.79 -26.20
C LYS A 26 18.17 14.87 -25.00
N SER A 27 17.33 15.00 -23.98
CA SER A 27 17.54 14.26 -22.72
C SER A 27 16.28 14.23 -21.87
N ASN A 28 16.28 13.31 -20.91
CA ASN A 28 15.24 13.14 -19.90
C ASN A 28 15.87 13.11 -18.50
N GLY A 29 15.19 13.68 -17.52
CA GLY A 29 15.55 13.59 -16.11
C GLY A 29 14.72 12.52 -15.40
N PHE A 30 15.38 11.73 -14.56
CA PHE A 30 14.74 10.67 -13.78
C PHE A 30 14.88 10.95 -12.29
N GLN A 31 13.78 10.80 -11.56
CA GLN A 31 13.79 10.76 -10.10
C GLN A 31 14.22 9.36 -9.67
N LEU A 32 15.32 9.27 -8.91
CA LEU A 32 15.79 8.00 -8.38
C LEU A 32 14.79 7.41 -7.39
N VAL A 33 14.69 6.08 -7.39
CA VAL A 33 13.83 5.37 -6.43
C VAL A 33 14.32 5.59 -5.00
N ARG A 34 13.39 5.93 -4.10
CA ARG A 34 13.68 6.20 -2.69
C ARG A 34 13.38 4.95 -1.87
N LYS A 35 14.35 4.04 -1.85
CA LYS A 35 14.20 2.72 -1.20
C LYS A 35 13.84 2.86 0.28
N ASP A 36 14.63 3.63 1.02
CA ASP A 36 14.49 3.74 2.48
C ASP A 36 13.16 4.40 2.84
N TRP A 37 12.82 5.51 2.18
CA TRP A 37 11.50 6.15 2.29
C TRP A 37 10.34 5.17 2.08
N PHE A 38 10.41 4.31 1.05
CA PHE A 38 9.34 3.35 0.79
C PHE A 38 9.23 2.28 1.87
N TYR A 39 10.33 1.66 2.28
CA TYR A 39 10.29 0.56 3.24
C TYR A 39 10.06 1.04 4.67
N ASP A 40 10.63 2.17 5.05
CA ASP A 40 10.62 2.66 6.43
C ASP A 40 9.36 3.47 6.75
N GLU A 41 8.77 4.18 5.77
CA GLU A 41 7.56 4.98 6.00
C GLU A 41 6.31 4.29 5.48
N ILE A 42 6.27 4.01 4.17
CA ILE A 42 5.04 3.53 3.51
C ILE A 42 4.75 2.08 3.88
N PHE A 43 5.70 1.19 3.62
CA PHE A 43 5.52 -0.24 3.86
C PHE A 43 5.36 -0.53 5.35
N ALA A 44 6.24 0.01 6.19
CA ALA A 44 6.13 -0.19 7.64
C ALA A 44 4.86 0.43 8.23
N GLY A 45 4.42 1.59 7.73
CA GLY A 45 3.18 2.23 8.16
C GLY A 45 1.95 1.37 7.88
N ASP A 46 1.90 0.76 6.69
CA ASP A 46 0.74 -0.02 6.24
C ASP A 46 0.76 -1.48 6.71
N THR A 47 1.93 -2.03 7.06
CA THR A 47 2.12 -3.47 7.38
C THR A 47 2.60 -3.75 8.81
N HIS A 48 2.33 -2.83 9.74
CA HIS A 48 2.80 -2.94 11.13
C HIS A 48 2.20 -4.13 11.92
N SER A 49 1.07 -4.70 11.49
CA SER A 49 0.40 -5.80 12.20
C SER A 49 0.93 -7.16 11.74
N VAL A 50 1.61 -7.88 12.64
CA VAL A 50 2.10 -9.25 12.40
C VAL A 50 1.42 -10.21 13.39
N PHE A 51 0.68 -11.18 12.86
CA PHE A 51 0.12 -12.29 13.65
C PHE A 51 1.10 -13.46 13.65
N TYR A 52 1.63 -13.82 14.81
CA TYR A 52 2.63 -14.89 14.95
C TYR A 52 2.28 -15.81 16.12
N GLU A 53 2.15 -17.11 15.85
CA GLU A 53 1.96 -18.16 16.87
C GLU A 53 3.11 -19.18 16.74
N PRO A 54 4.00 -19.28 17.75
CA PRO A 54 5.13 -20.21 17.72
C PRO A 54 4.74 -21.68 17.98
N HIS A 55 3.52 -21.95 18.46
CA HIS A 55 3.03 -23.30 18.77
C HIS A 55 1.89 -23.75 17.84
N GLN A 56 1.70 -25.05 17.69
CA GLN A 56 0.62 -25.59 16.86
C GLN A 56 -0.72 -25.53 17.60
N ASN A 57 -1.37 -24.35 17.62
CA ASN A 57 -2.83 -24.15 17.81
C ASN A 57 -3.26 -22.67 17.91
N GLY A 58 -2.63 -21.76 17.16
CA GLY A 58 -3.00 -20.34 17.17
C GLY A 58 -4.42 -20.11 16.69
N LYS A 59 -5.23 -19.41 17.47
CA LYS A 59 -6.61 -19.01 17.13
C LYS A 59 -6.70 -17.49 17.13
N TYR A 60 -6.92 -16.91 15.95
CA TYR A 60 -7.14 -15.47 15.78
C TYR A 60 -8.61 -15.21 15.49
N PHE A 61 -9.22 -14.30 16.22
CA PHE A 61 -10.58 -13.84 15.97
C PHE A 61 -10.50 -12.40 15.48
N LEU A 62 -11.05 -12.15 14.30
CA LEU A 62 -11.18 -10.81 13.75
C LEU A 62 -12.62 -10.36 13.90
N THR A 63 -12.82 -9.14 14.39
CA THR A 63 -14.12 -8.50 14.44
C THR A 63 -13.96 -7.11 13.85
N THR A 64 -14.88 -6.71 12.99
CA THR A 64 -14.91 -5.39 12.39
C THR A 64 -16.18 -4.68 12.83
N ILE A 65 -16.10 -3.37 13.04
CA ILE A 65 -17.27 -2.52 13.21
C ILE A 65 -17.42 -1.76 11.90
N ILE A 66 -18.53 -1.97 11.20
CA ILE A 66 -18.88 -1.13 10.05
C ILE A 66 -19.49 0.15 10.63
N MET A 67 -18.71 1.23 10.67
CA MET A 67 -19.30 2.56 10.87
C MET A 67 -20.01 2.96 9.57
N ALA A 68 -21.33 2.82 9.53
CA ALA A 68 -22.13 3.45 8.49
C ALA A 68 -21.91 4.97 8.60
N GLN A 69 -21.32 5.59 7.56
CA GLN A 69 -21.35 7.04 7.43
C GLN A 69 -22.81 7.44 7.21
N GLU A 70 -23.46 7.87 8.28
CA GLU A 70 -24.83 8.37 8.25
C GLU A 70 -24.87 9.67 7.44
N LYS A 71 -25.14 9.56 6.14
CA LYS A 71 -25.61 10.69 5.35
C LYS A 71 -27.13 10.77 5.53
N SER A 72 -27.53 11.48 6.59
CA SER A 72 -28.90 11.88 6.98
C SER A 72 -29.95 10.76 7.12
N MET A 73 -30.28 10.39 8.37
CA MET A 73 -31.55 9.73 8.76
C MET A 73 -32.80 10.56 8.35
N PRO A 74 -33.99 9.96 8.12
CA PRO A 74 -34.72 9.17 9.14
C PRO A 74 -35.59 7.97 8.67
N ASN A 75 -35.77 6.95 9.51
CA ASN A 75 -37.04 6.55 10.16
C ASN A 75 -36.86 5.29 11.06
N ILE A 76 -37.51 5.25 12.22
CA ILE A 76 -37.32 4.25 13.31
C ILE A 76 -37.84 2.83 12.98
N ASN A 77 -38.54 2.64 11.86
CA ASN A 77 -39.22 1.38 11.54
C ASN A 77 -38.40 0.37 10.71
N THR A 78 -37.11 0.64 10.44
CA THR A 78 -36.30 -0.24 9.56
C THR A 78 -35.34 -1.16 10.32
N ILE A 79 -35.21 -1.04 11.65
CA ILE A 79 -34.27 -1.84 12.48
C ILE A 79 -34.94 -3.11 13.05
N LEU A 80 -35.91 -3.70 12.33
CA LEU A 80 -36.54 -4.96 12.73
C LEU A 80 -36.56 -5.98 11.59
N TYR A 81 -35.45 -6.13 10.86
CA TYR A 81 -35.34 -7.17 9.82
C TYR A 81 -33.93 -7.74 9.69
N LEU A 82 -33.18 -7.96 10.77
CA LEU A 82 -31.92 -8.70 10.68
C LEU A 82 -31.58 -9.49 11.95
N ILE A 83 -32.54 -10.22 12.54
CA ILE A 83 -32.23 -11.39 13.39
C ILE A 83 -33.41 -12.38 13.28
N ASP A 84 -33.33 -13.32 12.33
CA ASP A 84 -33.87 -14.68 12.41
C ASP A 84 -32.71 -15.63 12.08
#